data_AF-B1BPT2-F1
#
_entry.id   AF-B1BPT2-F1
#
_cell.length_a   1.000
_cell.length_b   1.000
_cell.length_c   1.000
_cell.angle_alpha   90.00
_cell.angle_beta   90.00
_cell.angle_gamma   90.00
#
_symmetry.space_group_name_H-M   'P 1'
#
loop_
_entity.id
_entity.type
_entity.pdbx_description
1 polymer ?
#
loop_
_entity_poly.entity_id
_entity_poly.type
_entity_poly.pdbx_seq_one_letter_code
_entity_poly.pdbx_strand_id
1 'polypeptide(L)'
;MDIDDINILVKYLSNLPMKEYKKKFTFLGEGIARKVFALNKNLVVKVAKGEDGLHQNFVESYIFKNAPYNLKRYLCPVLLYNKRILIMPRAEIFPNIRRKTFVDLKKLREESSIEEDIYTLGEKYFLFKEDLYVHSSWGIINDTYYLIDYGCTSEEGDLYYDLLMKTNGLL
;
A
#
# COMPACT_ATOMS: atom_id res chain seq x y z
N MET A 1 17.86 -7.09 13.06
CA MET A 1 17.32 -8.17 12.21
C MET A 1 18.27 -8.26 11.06
N ASP A 2 19.01 -9.35 10.97
CA ASP A 2 19.93 -9.55 9.86
C ASP A 2 19.17 -9.96 8.59
N ILE A 3 19.88 -10.17 7.49
CA ILE A 3 19.25 -10.51 6.22
C ILE A 3 18.64 -11.92 6.22
N ASP A 4 19.17 -12.83 7.05
CA ASP A 4 18.69 -14.20 7.16
C ASP A 4 17.36 -14.24 7.92
N ASP A 5 17.23 -13.47 8.99
CA ASP A 5 15.98 -13.26 9.72
C ASP A 5 14.88 -12.73 8.79
N ILE A 6 15.20 -11.76 7.92
CA ILE A 6 14.26 -11.19 6.95
C ILE A 6 13.80 -12.28 5.97
N ASN A 7 14.73 -13.05 5.42
CA ASN A 7 14.42 -14.12 4.47
C ASN A 7 13.55 -15.22 5.11
N ILE A 8 13.85 -15.60 6.35
CA ILE A 8 13.05 -16.57 7.11
C ILE A 8 11.64 -16.03 7.35
N LEU A 9 11.51 -14.76 7.78
CA LEU A 9 10.20 -14.13 8.02
C LEU A 9 9.36 -14.08 6.74
N VAL A 10 9.95 -13.61 5.63
CA VAL A 10 9.26 -13.52 4.33
C VAL A 10 8.83 -14.91 3.89
N LYS A 11 9.71 -15.92 3.96
CA LYS A 11 9.39 -17.30 3.59
C LYS A 11 8.27 -17.87 4.47
N TYR A 12 8.32 -17.63 5.78
CA TYR A 12 7.28 -18.08 6.71
C TYR A 12 5.92 -17.48 6.36
N LEU A 13 5.85 -16.15 6.26
CA LEU A 13 4.62 -15.42 5.95
C LEU A 13 4.06 -15.82 4.58
N SER A 14 4.92 -16.00 3.58
CA SER A 14 4.51 -16.35 2.22
C SER A 14 3.88 -17.74 2.11
N ASN A 15 4.31 -18.68 2.94
CA ASN A 15 3.76 -20.04 2.94
C ASN A 15 2.61 -20.22 3.95
N LEU A 16 2.36 -19.24 4.81
CA LEU A 16 1.32 -19.32 5.82
C LEU A 16 -0.08 -19.25 5.19
N PRO A 17 -0.96 -20.26 5.36
CA PRO A 17 -2.32 -20.23 4.82
C PRO A 17 -3.14 -19.07 5.40
N MET A 18 -4.06 -18.50 4.63
CA MET A 18 -4.88 -17.35 5.08
C MET A 18 -5.64 -17.60 6.38
N LYS A 19 -6.10 -18.85 6.61
CA LYS A 19 -6.76 -19.25 7.86
C LYS A 19 -5.84 -19.14 9.09
N GLU A 20 -4.54 -19.35 8.90
CA GLU A 20 -3.55 -19.29 9.97
C GLU A 20 -3.17 -17.84 10.29
N TYR A 21 -3.21 -16.94 9.30
CA TYR A 21 -3.06 -15.50 9.55
C TYR A 21 -4.09 -15.00 10.56
N LYS A 22 -5.37 -15.35 10.36
CA LYS A 22 -6.48 -14.96 11.26
C LYS A 22 -6.31 -15.47 12.69
N LYS A 23 -5.60 -16.59 12.89
CA LYS A 23 -5.34 -17.17 14.22
C LYS A 23 -4.13 -16.55 14.90
N LYS A 24 -3.12 -16.15 14.14
CA LYS A 24 -1.80 -15.73 14.64
C LYS A 24 -1.63 -14.22 14.75
N PHE A 25 -2.37 -13.45 13.94
CA PHE A 25 -2.20 -12.01 13.83
C PHE A 25 -3.54 -11.28 13.99
N THR A 26 -3.47 -10.07 14.52
CA THR A 26 -4.65 -9.21 14.63
C THR A 26 -5.11 -8.77 13.25
N PHE A 27 -6.34 -9.12 12.88
CA PHE A 27 -6.98 -8.64 11.66
C PHE A 27 -7.28 -7.15 11.76
N LEU A 28 -6.89 -6.37 10.75
CA LEU A 28 -7.08 -4.92 10.70
C LEU A 28 -8.12 -4.49 9.67
N GLY A 29 -8.26 -5.25 8.59
CA GLY A 29 -9.21 -4.91 7.53
C GLY A 29 -9.12 -5.86 6.34
N GLU A 30 -10.13 -5.79 5.49
CA GLU A 30 -10.24 -6.55 4.26
C GLU A 30 -10.75 -5.63 3.15
N GLY A 31 -10.01 -5.60 2.04
CA GLY A 31 -10.47 -5.04 0.78
C GLY A 31 -10.92 -6.15 -0.17
N ILE A 32 -11.28 -5.80 -1.40
CA ILE A 32 -11.71 -6.77 -2.42
C ILE A 32 -10.60 -7.79 -2.71
N ALA A 33 -9.36 -7.34 -2.84
CA ALA A 33 -8.24 -8.17 -3.29
C ALA A 33 -7.35 -8.72 -2.16
N ARG A 34 -7.34 -8.10 -0.97
CA ARG A 34 -6.34 -8.35 0.08
C ARG A 34 -6.93 -8.35 1.49
N LYS A 35 -6.25 -9.03 2.42
CA LYS A 35 -6.49 -8.96 3.87
C LYS A 35 -5.29 -8.35 4.57
N VAL A 36 -5.54 -7.48 5.54
CA VAL A 36 -4.50 -6.74 6.27
C VAL A 36 -4.45 -7.23 7.72
N PHE A 37 -3.25 -7.55 8.18
CA PHE A 37 -3.00 -8.01 9.54
C PHE A 37 -1.88 -7.19 10.20
N ALA A 38 -1.97 -6.98 11.50
CA ALA A 38 -0.86 -6.44 12.28
C ALA A 38 0.16 -7.55 12.55
N LEU A 39 1.40 -7.39 12.07
CA LEU A 39 2.50 -8.26 12.47
C LEU A 39 2.97 -7.94 13.89
N ASN A 40 2.94 -6.65 14.24
CA ASN A 40 3.21 -6.14 15.59
C ASN A 40 2.61 -4.72 15.73
N LYS A 41 3.05 -3.96 16.76
CA LYS A 41 2.62 -2.58 16.96
C LYS A 41 3.02 -1.60 15.85
N ASN A 42 4.09 -1.90 15.10
CA ASN A 42 4.71 -0.99 14.14
C ASN A 42 4.57 -1.44 12.69
N LEU A 43 4.15 -2.69 12.43
CA LEU A 43 4.15 -3.28 11.09
C LEU A 43 2.82 -3.94 10.74
N VAL A 44 2.44 -3.82 9.48
CA VAL A 44 1.33 -4.55 8.87
C VAL A 44 1.82 -5.45 7.74
N VAL A 45 1.04 -6.48 7.45
CA VAL A 45 1.17 -7.30 6.25
C VAL A 45 -0.15 -7.30 5.49
N LYS A 46 -0.09 -6.92 4.21
CA LYS A 46 -1.18 -7.10 3.24
C LYS A 46 -0.97 -8.43 2.53
N VAL A 47 -1.96 -9.32 2.60
CA VAL A 47 -1.89 -10.68 2.04
C VAL A 47 -2.89 -10.79 0.89
N ALA A 48 -2.41 -11.17 -0.28
CA ALA A 48 -3.22 -11.40 -1.47
C ALA A 48 -4.25 -12.53 -1.28
N LYS A 49 -5.47 -12.32 -1.77
CA LYS A 49 -6.53 -13.35 -1.83
C LYS A 49 -6.55 -14.12 -3.17
N GLY A 50 -6.00 -13.54 -4.22
CA GLY A 50 -5.94 -14.06 -5.59
C GLY A 50 -5.13 -13.12 -6.48
N GLU A 51 -5.28 -13.24 -7.80
CA GLU A 51 -4.51 -12.48 -8.81
C GLU A 51 -4.57 -10.97 -8.61
N ASP A 52 -5.76 -10.39 -8.39
CA ASP A 52 -5.91 -8.95 -8.11
C ASP A 52 -5.07 -8.52 -6.91
N GLY A 53 -4.94 -9.38 -5.90
CA GLY A 53 -4.14 -9.10 -4.72
C GLY A 53 -2.64 -9.17 -5.00
N LEU A 54 -2.22 -10.05 -5.91
CA LEU A 54 -0.83 -10.13 -6.38
C LEU A 54 -0.49 -8.88 -7.20
N HIS A 55 -1.41 -8.49 -8.10
CA HIS A 55 -1.31 -7.27 -8.90
C HIS A 55 -1.18 -6.03 -8.02
N GLN A 56 -2.12 -5.80 -7.09
CA GLN A 56 -2.07 -4.63 -6.21
C GLN A 56 -0.81 -4.57 -5.34
N ASN A 57 -0.30 -5.72 -4.86
CA ASN A 57 0.97 -5.74 -4.12
C ASN A 57 2.16 -5.36 -5.03
N PHE A 58 2.16 -5.84 -6.28
CA PHE A 58 3.18 -5.46 -7.26
C PHE A 58 3.14 -3.97 -7.57
N VAL A 59 1.96 -3.41 -7.84
CA VAL A 59 1.76 -1.99 -8.15
C VAL A 59 2.32 -1.12 -7.01
N GLU A 60 1.92 -1.36 -5.76
CA GLU A 60 2.44 -0.59 -4.62
C GLU A 60 3.97 -0.69 -4.51
N SER A 61 4.52 -1.90 -4.64
CA SER A 61 5.97 -2.08 -4.59
C SER A 61 6.69 -1.37 -5.74
N TYR A 62 6.12 -1.39 -6.94
CA TYR A 62 6.70 -0.77 -8.12
C TYR A 62 6.68 0.75 -8.01
N ILE A 63 5.54 1.33 -7.66
CA ILE A 63 5.39 2.77 -7.50
C ILE A 63 6.34 3.27 -6.41
N PHE A 64 6.36 2.63 -5.23
CA PHE A 64 7.26 3.05 -4.15
C PHE A 64 8.73 3.00 -4.56
N LYS A 65 9.15 1.99 -5.34
CA LYS A 65 10.52 1.87 -5.83
C LYS A 65 10.87 2.95 -6.84
N ASN A 66 9.98 3.23 -7.80
CA ASN A 66 10.26 4.05 -8.98
C ASN A 66 9.78 5.51 -8.87
N ALA A 67 9.01 5.86 -7.84
CA ALA A 67 8.59 7.24 -7.60
C ALA A 67 9.80 8.17 -7.38
N PRO A 68 9.84 9.35 -8.03
CA PRO A 68 10.83 10.37 -7.69
C PRO A 68 10.58 10.89 -6.28
N TYR A 69 11.62 11.44 -5.65
CA TYR A 69 11.59 11.82 -4.22
C TYR A 69 10.40 12.74 -3.87
N ASN A 70 10.11 13.73 -4.72
CA ASN A 70 9.02 14.68 -4.51
C ASN A 70 7.63 14.03 -4.44
N LEU A 71 7.44 12.89 -5.11
CA LEU A 71 6.19 12.11 -5.04
C LEU A 71 6.26 11.01 -3.97
N LYS A 72 7.42 10.34 -3.85
CA LYS A 72 7.63 9.22 -2.93
C LYS A 72 7.39 9.61 -1.48
N ARG A 73 7.65 10.87 -1.09
CA ARG A 73 7.41 11.39 0.27
C ARG A 73 5.96 11.33 0.74
N TYR A 74 5.00 11.10 -0.15
CA TYR A 74 3.59 10.92 0.22
C TYR A 74 3.21 9.45 0.39
N LEU A 75 4.03 8.52 -0.09
CA LEU A 75 3.74 7.09 -0.08
C LEU A 75 4.19 6.46 1.23
N CYS A 76 3.32 5.67 1.86
CA CYS A 76 3.71 4.82 2.97
C CYS A 76 4.77 3.81 2.47
N PRO A 77 5.93 3.69 3.13
CA PRO A 77 7.01 2.84 2.64
C PRO A 77 6.65 1.37 2.48
N VAL A 78 7.03 0.78 1.35
CA VAL A 78 7.07 -0.68 1.19
C VAL A 78 8.41 -1.18 1.71
N LEU A 79 8.38 -1.88 2.86
CA LEU A 79 9.59 -2.38 3.50
C LEU A 79 10.03 -3.71 2.90
N LEU A 80 9.07 -4.61 2.67
CA LEU A 80 9.31 -5.91 2.07
C LEU A 80 8.14 -6.26 1.15
N TYR A 81 8.45 -6.88 0.02
CA TYR A 81 7.48 -7.32 -0.96
C TYR A 81 7.89 -8.67 -1.54
N ASN A 82 6.90 -9.53 -1.68
CA ASN A 82 6.85 -10.48 -2.79
C ASN A 82 5.41 -10.51 -3.32
N LYS A 83 5.17 -11.24 -4.41
CA LYS A 83 3.86 -11.28 -5.08
C LYS A 83 2.70 -11.45 -4.06
N ARG A 84 2.84 -12.38 -3.11
CA ARG A 84 1.77 -12.73 -2.17
C ARG A 84 1.61 -11.74 -1.01
N ILE A 85 2.72 -11.19 -0.50
CA ILE A 85 2.70 -10.36 0.71
C ILE A 85 3.43 -9.04 0.52
N LEU A 86 2.90 -8.00 1.14
CA LEU A 86 3.51 -6.67 1.20
C LEU A 86 3.53 -6.18 2.65
N ILE A 87 4.70 -5.82 3.16
CA ILE A 87 4.92 -5.39 4.54
C ILE A 87 5.24 -3.90 4.54
N MET A 88 4.53 -3.17 5.40
CA MET A 88 4.62 -1.71 5.54
C MET A 88 4.62 -1.30 7.01
N PRO A 89 5.03 -0.07 7.32
CA PRO A 89 4.73 0.54 8.61
C PRO A 89 3.22 0.52 8.88
N ARG A 90 2.88 0.25 10.14
CA ARG A 90 1.51 0.36 10.62
C ARG A 90 1.19 1.82 10.87
N ALA A 91 0.25 2.35 10.10
CA ALA A 91 -0.28 3.68 10.32
C ALA A 91 -1.42 3.68 11.34
N GLU A 92 -1.52 4.77 12.08
CA GLU A 92 -2.69 5.09 12.88
C GLU A 92 -3.83 5.57 11.98
N ILE A 93 -5.06 5.26 12.40
CA ILE A 93 -6.27 5.67 11.70
C ILE A 93 -6.54 7.14 12.09
N PHE A 94 -6.99 7.93 11.12
CA PHE A 94 -7.48 9.29 11.37
C PHE A 94 -8.50 9.33 12.52
N PRO A 95 -8.23 10.09 13.59
CA PRO A 95 -9.25 10.36 14.60
C PRO A 95 -10.29 11.33 14.00
N ASN A 96 -11.57 10.92 13.96
CA ASN A 96 -12.77 11.71 13.61
C ASN A 96 -13.34 11.69 12.17
N ILE A 97 -13.38 10.55 11.47
CA ILE A 97 -14.05 10.42 10.15
C ILE A 97 -15.53 10.01 10.25
N ARG A 98 -16.33 10.58 11.16
CA ARG A 98 -17.78 10.28 11.14
C ARG A 98 -18.57 11.08 10.10
N ARG A 99 -17.96 12.02 9.34
CA ARG A 99 -18.73 12.98 8.51
C ARG A 99 -18.16 13.41 7.15
N LYS A 100 -16.92 13.08 6.77
CA LYS A 100 -16.37 13.47 5.45
C LYS A 100 -15.73 12.26 4.77
N THR A 101 -16.07 12.03 3.50
CA THR A 101 -15.50 10.96 2.67
C THR A 101 -14.14 11.35 2.10
N PHE A 102 -13.96 12.64 1.79
CA PHE A 102 -12.77 13.18 1.13
C PHE A 102 -11.90 14.02 2.05
N VAL A 103 -10.57 13.90 1.88
CA VAL A 103 -9.56 14.67 2.58
C VAL A 103 -9.36 16.05 1.95
N ASP A 104 -8.97 17.00 2.78
CA ASP A 104 -8.38 18.27 2.33
C ASP A 104 -6.86 18.11 2.41
N LEU A 105 -6.20 17.96 1.26
CA LEU A 105 -4.77 17.65 1.19
C LEU A 105 -3.91 18.72 1.89
N LYS A 106 -4.29 19.99 1.77
CA LYS A 106 -3.60 21.12 2.43
C LYS A 106 -3.69 21.07 3.96
N LYS A 107 -4.65 20.31 4.51
CA LYS A 107 -4.74 20.05 5.96
C LYS A 107 -3.94 18.83 6.40
N LEU A 108 -3.59 17.93 5.49
CA LEU A 108 -2.79 16.74 5.81
C LEU A 108 -1.29 17.06 5.81
N ARG A 109 -0.87 17.97 4.94
CA ARG A 109 0.54 18.19 4.63
C ARG A 109 0.76 19.67 4.40
N GLU A 110 1.84 20.19 4.96
CA GLU A 110 2.16 21.61 4.94
C GLU A 110 2.76 22.05 3.60
N GLU A 111 3.17 21.10 2.76
CA GLU A 111 3.81 21.39 1.49
C GLU A 111 2.84 22.05 0.50
N SER A 112 3.19 23.24 0.03
CA SER A 112 2.37 24.01 -0.90
C SER A 112 2.10 23.29 -2.23
N SER A 113 2.96 22.33 -2.59
CA SER A 113 2.86 21.55 -3.82
C SER A 113 1.98 20.30 -3.70
N ILE A 114 1.39 20.00 -2.53
CA ILE A 114 0.73 18.69 -2.33
C ILE A 114 -0.35 18.39 -3.37
N GLU A 115 -1.21 19.35 -3.70
CA GLU A 115 -2.30 19.09 -4.66
C GLU A 115 -1.75 18.74 -6.04
N GLU A 116 -0.73 19.48 -6.50
CA GLU A 116 -0.06 19.24 -7.78
C GLU A 116 0.72 17.91 -7.77
N ASP A 117 1.43 17.62 -6.68
CA ASP A 117 2.17 16.37 -6.53
C ASP A 117 1.23 15.16 -6.50
N ILE A 118 0.12 15.20 -5.76
CA ILE A 118 -0.84 14.09 -5.69
C ILE A 118 -1.56 13.89 -7.02
N TYR A 119 -1.91 14.98 -7.71
CA TYR A 119 -2.42 14.91 -9.08
C TYR A 119 -1.39 14.24 -10.01
N THR A 120 -0.14 14.69 -9.97
CA THR A 120 0.95 14.16 -10.80
C THR A 120 1.24 12.70 -10.49
N LEU A 121 1.19 12.30 -9.22
CA LEU A 121 1.32 10.91 -8.79
C LEU A 121 0.21 10.05 -9.41
N GLY A 122 -1.03 10.54 -9.39
CA GLY A 122 -2.17 9.86 -10.00
C GLY A 122 -2.01 9.65 -11.50
N GLU A 123 -1.68 10.71 -12.24
CA GLU A 123 -1.48 10.65 -13.69
C GLU A 123 -0.30 9.75 -14.07
N LYS A 124 0.84 9.91 -13.38
CA LYS A 124 2.08 9.21 -13.74
C LYS A 124 2.02 7.71 -13.52
N TYR A 125 1.28 7.28 -12.51
CA TYR A 125 1.20 5.88 -12.11
C TYR A 125 -0.17 5.25 -12.34
N PHE A 126 -1.05 5.95 -13.07
CA PHE A 126 -2.41 5.51 -13.41
C PHE A 126 -3.26 5.15 -12.19
N LEU A 127 -3.05 5.83 -11.06
CA LEU A 127 -3.78 5.53 -9.83
C LEU A 127 -5.24 5.96 -9.96
N PHE A 128 -6.14 5.20 -9.34
CA PHE A 128 -7.55 5.59 -9.27
C PHE A 128 -7.68 6.91 -8.51
N LYS A 129 -8.10 7.98 -9.20
CA LYS A 129 -7.98 9.36 -8.69
C LYS A 129 -8.77 9.54 -7.41
N GLU A 130 -9.98 9.01 -7.37
CA GLU A 130 -10.89 9.07 -6.24
C GLU A 130 -10.24 8.51 -4.97
N ASP A 131 -9.48 7.41 -5.10
CA ASP A 131 -8.79 6.77 -3.99
C ASP A 131 -7.71 7.67 -3.37
N LEU A 132 -7.11 8.58 -4.13
CA LEU A 132 -6.10 9.52 -3.61
C LEU A 132 -6.70 10.57 -2.68
N TYR A 133 -8.00 10.84 -2.78
CA TYR A 133 -8.67 11.88 -2.02
C TYR A 133 -9.59 11.33 -0.94
N VAL A 134 -9.72 10.02 -0.74
CA VAL A 134 -10.54 9.47 0.35
C VAL A 134 -9.74 9.26 1.63
N HIS A 135 -10.38 9.49 2.77
CA HIS A 135 -9.74 9.37 4.09
C HIS A 135 -9.16 7.98 4.37
N SER A 136 -9.81 6.92 3.90
CA SER A 136 -9.37 5.54 4.13
C SER A 136 -8.04 5.18 3.47
N SER A 137 -7.62 5.94 2.46
CA SER A 137 -6.36 5.73 1.75
C SER A 137 -5.18 6.40 2.44
N TRP A 138 -5.43 7.19 3.50
CA TRP A 138 -4.39 7.90 4.24
C TRP A 138 -4.29 7.40 5.69
N GLY A 139 -3.08 7.45 6.24
CA GLY A 139 -2.82 7.12 7.64
C GLY A 139 -1.66 7.94 8.23
N ILE A 140 -1.54 7.92 9.55
CA ILE A 140 -0.55 8.70 10.30
C ILE A 140 0.59 7.79 10.78
N ILE A 141 1.83 8.17 10.50
CA ILE A 141 3.03 7.49 11.00
C ILE A 141 3.95 8.58 11.55
N ASN A 142 4.27 8.54 12.85
CA ASN A 142 5.10 9.53 13.53
C ASN A 142 4.65 10.98 13.21
N ASP A 143 3.38 11.27 13.47
CA ASP A 143 2.74 12.58 13.22
C ASP A 143 2.73 13.05 11.75
N THR A 144 3.10 12.19 10.80
CA THR A 144 3.13 12.51 9.37
C THR A 144 2.09 11.69 8.60
N TYR A 145 1.38 12.34 7.68
CA TYR A 145 0.36 11.71 6.85
C TYR A 145 0.96 11.07 5.59
N TYR A 146 0.55 9.83 5.32
CA TYR A 146 0.96 9.05 4.16
C TYR A 146 -0.22 8.36 3.49
N LEU A 147 -0.16 8.22 2.17
CA LEU A 147 -0.97 7.28 1.40
C LEU A 147 -0.59 5.85 1.80
N ILE A 148 -1.51 5.14 2.44
CA ILE A 148 -1.34 3.76 2.89
C ILE A 148 -1.93 2.74 1.91
N ASP A 149 -2.73 3.20 0.95
CA ASP A 149 -3.29 2.39 -0.13
C ASP A 149 -3.15 3.11 -1.46
N TYR A 150 -2.36 2.53 -2.37
CA TYR A 150 -2.05 3.06 -3.69
C TYR A 150 -1.80 1.92 -4.67
N GLY A 151 -2.51 0.81 -4.48
CA GLY A 151 -2.42 -0.39 -5.32
C GLY A 151 -3.49 -0.48 -6.41
N CYS A 152 -4.53 0.36 -6.36
CA CYS A 152 -5.61 0.39 -7.35
C CYS A 152 -5.29 1.38 -8.48
N THR A 153 -5.53 0.96 -9.72
CA THR A 153 -5.22 1.71 -10.92
C THR A 153 -6.43 1.85 -11.84
N SER A 154 -6.36 2.72 -12.84
CA SER A 154 -7.34 2.77 -13.93
C SER A 154 -7.22 1.51 -14.80
N GLU A 155 -8.19 1.29 -15.70
CA GLU A 155 -8.15 0.16 -16.65
C GLU A 155 -6.87 0.18 -17.51
N GLU A 156 -6.44 1.36 -17.95
CA GLU A 156 -5.18 1.53 -18.68
C GLU A 156 -3.95 1.20 -17.81
N GLY A 157 -4.02 1.55 -16.52
CA GLY A 157 -3.01 1.20 -15.54
C GLY A 157 -2.92 -0.31 -15.32
N ASP A 158 -4.05 -0.99 -15.16
CA ASP A 158 -4.11 -2.44 -14.99
C ASP A 158 -3.43 -3.15 -16.17
N LEU A 159 -3.75 -2.73 -17.41
CA LEU A 159 -3.12 -3.25 -18.63
C LEU A 159 -1.60 -3.00 -18.65
N TYR A 160 -1.17 -1.80 -18.27
CA TYR A 160 0.24 -1.43 -18.21
C TYR A 160 1.01 -2.30 -17.20
N TYR A 161 0.48 -2.45 -15.98
CA TYR A 161 1.15 -3.21 -14.94
C TYR A 161 1.10 -4.71 -15.18
N ASP A 162 0.05 -5.25 -15.78
CA ASP A 162 0.01 -6.66 -16.20
C ASP A 162 1.08 -6.98 -17.24
N LEU A 163 1.27 -6.10 -18.23
CA LEU A 163 2.36 -6.26 -19.21
C LEU A 163 3.73 -6.19 -18.52
N LEU A 164 3.88 -5.26 -17.58
CA LEU A 164 5.11 -5.13 -16.81
C LEU A 164 5.38 -6.36 -15.93
N MET A 165 4.36 -6.93 -15.30
CA MET A 165 4.50 -8.17 -14.54
C MET A 165 4.92 -9.34 -15.44
N LYS A 166 4.28 -9.50 -16.61
CA LYS A 166 4.65 -10.55 -17.60
C LYS A 166 6.11 -10.43 -18.05
N THR A 167 6.54 -9.22 -18.42
CA THR A 167 7.93 -8.98 -18.87
C THR A 167 8.97 -9.23 -17.78
N ASN A 168 8.60 -9.15 -16.50
CA ASN A 168 9.47 -9.48 -15.37
C ASN A 168 9.34 -10.94 -14.88
N GLY A 169 8.60 -11.81 -15.59
CA GLY A 169 8.36 -13.20 -15.18
C GLY A 169 7.51 -13.31 -13.90
N LEU A 170 6.68 -12.30 -13.64
CA LEU A 170 5.83 -12.23 -12.46
C LEU A 170 4.41 -12.74 -12.69
N LEU A 171 3.99 -12.88 -13.94
CA LEU A 171 2.78 -13.58 -14.40
C LEU A 171 3.16 -14.78 -15.26
#